data_AF-A0A972AEE3-F1
#
_entry.id   AF-A0A972AEE3-F1
#
_cell.length_a   1.000
_cell.length_b   1.000
_cell.length_c   1.000
_cell.angle_alpha   90.00
_cell.angle_beta   90.00
_cell.angle_gamma   90.00
#
_symmetry.space_group_name_H-M   'P 1'
#
loop_
_entity.id
_entity.type
_entity.pdbx_description
1 polymer ?
#
loop_
_entity_poly.entity_id
_entity_poly.type
_entity_poly.pdbx_seq_one_letter_code
_entity_poly.pdbx_strand_id
1 'polypeptide(L)'
;MADLRVYFTDCAQDVVDYATSVRVRKVDVLNVFTDIEKVPFNNGYYSIDLTFFFKVTLDVYTTPMNPPTTIHGLAVYSKKIILFGGEGSVKVFSSEFTKKDFDEQLPAVETSPRVVVQVAEPVALDARICRPCDCCNNIADVQNGIPGCIKKCFPGQFVSPSAERAVRVTIGLFTIVQLERDVQLLITAYDFCIPTKDCTAVDEDACDAFRRIKFPIEEFFPPCDGDVAGESDDKPCGCKK
;
A
#
# COMPACT_ATOMS: atom_id res chain seq x y z
N MET A 1 -2.28 -12.28 -9.40
CA MET A 1 -2.94 -12.32 -10.73
C MET A 1 -4.43 -12.33 -10.47
N ALA A 2 -5.16 -11.32 -10.97
CA ALA A 2 -6.60 -11.23 -10.77
C ALA A 2 -7.28 -11.04 -12.13
N ASP A 3 -8.28 -11.88 -12.41
CA ASP A 3 -9.10 -11.78 -13.61
C ASP A 3 -10.29 -10.86 -13.32
N LEU A 4 -10.23 -9.63 -13.82
CA LEU A 4 -11.18 -8.55 -13.52
C LEU A 4 -12.11 -8.31 -14.71
N ARG A 5 -13.37 -7.96 -14.41
CA ARG A 5 -14.28 -7.43 -15.42
C ARG A 5 -13.88 -6.00 -15.80
N VAL A 6 -13.98 -5.71 -17.09
CA VAL A 6 -13.86 -4.36 -17.63
C VAL A 6 -15.26 -3.78 -17.87
N TYR A 7 -15.49 -2.60 -17.33
CA TYR A 7 -16.70 -1.80 -17.47
C TYR A 7 -16.46 -0.71 -18.54
N PHE A 8 -17.43 -0.51 -19.42
CA PHE A 8 -17.30 0.42 -20.55
C PHE A 8 -18.34 1.53 -20.45
N THR A 9 -18.02 2.66 -21.08
CA THR A 9 -19.01 3.69 -21.37
C THR A 9 -19.90 3.26 -22.54
N ASP A 10 -21.07 3.89 -22.67
CA ASP A 10 -22.01 3.74 -23.76
C ASP A 10 -21.33 3.62 -25.13
N CYS A 11 -20.48 4.60 -25.49
CA CYS A 11 -19.81 4.61 -26.78
C CYS A 11 -18.80 3.47 -26.98
N ALA A 12 -18.18 2.96 -25.91
CA ALA A 12 -17.21 1.88 -25.98
C ALA A 12 -17.89 0.50 -25.93
N GLN A 13 -19.00 0.36 -25.19
CA GLN A 13 -19.76 -0.88 -25.08
C GLN A 13 -20.35 -1.28 -26.44
N ASP A 14 -20.85 -0.32 -27.23
CA ASP A 14 -21.35 -0.57 -28.59
C ASP A 14 -20.30 -1.28 -29.45
N VAL A 15 -19.03 -0.88 -29.35
CA VAL A 15 -17.92 -1.51 -30.11
C VAL A 15 -17.64 -2.93 -29.60
N VAL A 16 -17.75 -3.15 -28.29
CA VAL A 16 -17.53 -4.46 -27.65
C VAL A 16 -18.61 -5.46 -28.04
N ASP A 17 -19.86 -5.01 -28.18
CA ASP A 17 -20.99 -5.89 -28.50
C ASP A 17 -20.84 -6.52 -29.92
N TYR A 18 -20.14 -5.85 -30.84
CA TYR A 18 -19.80 -6.40 -32.17
C TYR A 18 -18.39 -7.00 -32.28
N ALA A 19 -17.64 -7.12 -31.17
CA ALA A 19 -16.25 -7.55 -31.19
C ALA A 19 -16.05 -9.05 -31.52
N THR A 20 -15.22 -9.38 -32.51
CA THR A 20 -14.77 -10.77 -32.75
C THR A 20 -13.62 -11.17 -31.81
N SER A 21 -12.70 -10.23 -31.52
CA SER A 21 -11.61 -10.46 -30.57
C SER A 21 -11.16 -9.16 -29.91
N VAL A 22 -10.49 -9.26 -28.77
CA VAL A 22 -9.90 -8.13 -28.05
C VAL A 22 -8.44 -8.41 -27.73
N ARG A 23 -7.62 -7.37 -27.69
CA ARG A 23 -6.24 -7.43 -27.19
C ARG A 23 -6.02 -6.30 -26.20
N VAL A 24 -5.42 -6.60 -25.05
CA VAL A 24 -5.01 -5.56 -24.11
C VAL A 24 -3.72 -4.93 -24.57
N ARG A 25 -3.69 -3.59 -24.59
CA ARG A 25 -2.50 -2.81 -24.95
C ARG A 25 -1.71 -2.40 -23.72
N LYS A 26 -2.40 -1.83 -22.74
CA LYS A 26 -1.81 -1.40 -21.46
C LYS A 26 -2.87 -1.20 -20.38
N VAL A 27 -2.40 -1.10 -19.15
CA VAL A 27 -3.22 -0.83 -17.96
C VAL A 27 -2.54 0.26 -17.15
N ASP A 28 -3.27 1.33 -16.85
CA ASP A 28 -2.81 2.43 -15.99
C ASP A 28 -3.61 2.42 -14.67
N VAL A 29 -2.96 2.72 -13.54
CA VAL A 29 -3.68 2.95 -12.26
C VAL A 29 -4.19 4.39 -12.26
N LEU A 30 -5.50 4.57 -12.17
CA LEU A 30 -6.11 5.89 -12.06
C LEU A 30 -6.07 6.41 -10.63
N ASN A 31 -6.46 5.58 -9.68
CA ASN A 31 -6.45 5.91 -8.27
C ASN A 31 -6.55 4.66 -7.40
N VAL A 32 -6.17 4.79 -6.13
CA VAL A 32 -6.38 3.80 -5.08
C VAL A 32 -7.12 4.48 -3.94
N PHE A 33 -8.34 4.00 -3.67
CA PHE A 33 -9.09 4.47 -2.51
C PHE A 33 -8.75 3.59 -1.33
N THR A 34 -8.53 4.20 -0.18
CA THR A 34 -8.12 3.53 1.05
C THR A 34 -9.05 3.92 2.18
N ASP A 35 -9.60 2.94 2.87
CA ASP A 35 -10.38 3.12 4.09
C ASP A 35 -9.73 2.34 5.24
N ILE A 36 -9.70 2.94 6.43
CA ILE A 36 -8.94 2.43 7.58
C ILE A 36 -9.86 2.35 8.80
N GLU A 37 -9.98 1.15 9.37
CA GLU A 37 -10.78 0.91 10.57
C GLU A 37 -9.96 0.16 11.63
N LYS A 38 -10.15 0.51 12.91
CA LYS A 38 -9.55 -0.25 14.02
C LYS A 38 -10.20 -1.63 14.12
N VAL A 39 -9.39 -2.67 14.31
CA VAL A 39 -9.92 -4.02 14.52
C VAL A 39 -10.41 -4.16 15.97
N PRO A 40 -11.68 -4.55 16.20
CA PRO A 40 -12.18 -4.78 17.55
C PRO A 40 -11.36 -5.86 18.28
N PHE A 41 -11.09 -5.65 19.56
CA PHE A 41 -10.39 -6.60 20.45
C PHE A 41 -8.94 -6.95 20.09
N ASN A 42 -8.36 -6.35 19.05
CA ASN A 42 -6.96 -6.53 18.69
C ASN A 42 -6.25 -5.17 18.65
N ASN A 43 -5.75 -4.75 19.82
CA ASN A 43 -5.18 -3.42 20.00
C ASN A 43 -4.02 -3.17 19.03
N GLY A 44 -4.01 -1.98 18.45
CA GLY A 44 -3.01 -1.57 17.48
C GLY A 44 -3.10 -2.19 16.09
N TYR A 45 -4.06 -3.08 15.82
CA TYR A 45 -4.32 -3.58 14.47
C TYR A 45 -5.42 -2.79 13.76
N TYR A 46 -5.22 -2.58 12.47
CA TYR A 46 -6.12 -1.83 11.60
C TYR A 46 -6.47 -2.66 10.37
N SER A 47 -7.77 -2.74 10.07
CA SER A 47 -8.29 -3.26 8.80
C SER A 47 -8.21 -2.15 7.77
N ILE A 48 -7.61 -2.44 6.63
CA ILE A 48 -7.43 -1.51 5.53
C ILE A 48 -8.11 -2.07 4.30
N ASP A 49 -9.11 -1.34 3.82
CA ASP A 49 -9.83 -1.63 2.60
C ASP A 49 -9.28 -0.82 1.44
N LEU A 50 -8.63 -1.50 0.50
CA LEU A 50 -8.03 -0.90 -0.69
C LEU A 50 -8.92 -1.17 -1.90
N THR A 51 -9.26 -0.12 -2.67
CA THR A 51 -9.97 -0.24 -3.94
C THR A 51 -9.17 0.43 -5.06
N PHE A 52 -8.62 -0.39 -5.94
CA PHE A 52 -7.83 0.02 -7.10
C PHE A 52 -8.73 0.25 -8.30
N PHE A 53 -8.55 1.39 -8.97
CA PHE A 53 -9.24 1.75 -10.21
C PHE A 53 -8.24 1.77 -11.36
N PHE A 54 -8.46 0.93 -12.37
CA PHE A 54 -7.57 0.79 -13.51
C PHE A 54 -8.22 1.30 -14.79
N LYS A 55 -7.48 2.08 -15.58
CA LYS A 55 -7.82 2.36 -16.97
C LYS A 55 -7.18 1.31 -17.87
N VAL A 56 -8.02 0.48 -18.48
CA VAL A 56 -7.61 -0.56 -19.40
C VAL A 56 -7.75 -0.03 -20.82
N THR A 57 -6.66 -0.08 -21.59
CA THR A 57 -6.68 0.27 -23.01
C THR A 57 -6.69 -1.01 -23.83
N LEU A 58 -7.71 -1.17 -24.69
CA LEU A 58 -7.95 -2.37 -25.47
C LEU A 58 -8.01 -2.03 -26.96
N ASP A 59 -7.50 -2.94 -27.78
CA ASP A 59 -7.70 -2.97 -29.23
C ASP A 59 -8.79 -4.00 -29.55
N VAL A 60 -9.90 -3.52 -30.10
CA VAL A 60 -11.08 -4.34 -30.40
C VAL A 60 -11.20 -4.56 -31.90
N TYR A 61 -11.33 -5.83 -32.28
CA TYR A 61 -11.45 -6.25 -33.68
C TYR A 61 -12.88 -6.68 -33.93
N THR A 62 -13.68 -5.87 -34.62
CA THR A 62 -15.08 -6.19 -34.97
C THR A 62 -15.16 -7.04 -36.23
N THR A 63 -14.34 -6.74 -37.24
CA THR A 63 -14.29 -7.45 -38.52
C THR A 63 -12.85 -7.73 -38.93
N PRO A 64 -12.57 -8.82 -39.67
CA PRO A 64 -11.19 -9.17 -40.05
C PRO A 64 -10.51 -8.18 -41.00
N MET A 65 -11.30 -7.38 -41.72
CA MET A 65 -10.83 -6.52 -42.81
C MET A 65 -10.52 -5.09 -42.39
N ASN A 66 -11.02 -4.65 -41.23
CA ASN A 66 -10.84 -3.30 -40.72
C ASN A 66 -9.76 -3.26 -39.62
N PRO A 67 -9.04 -2.12 -39.48
CA PRO A 67 -8.11 -1.94 -38.37
C PRO A 67 -8.86 -1.99 -37.02
N PRO A 68 -8.19 -2.40 -35.93
CA PRO A 68 -8.81 -2.46 -34.62
C PRO A 68 -9.20 -1.06 -34.12
N THR A 69 -10.31 -0.99 -33.39
CA THR A 69 -10.73 0.22 -32.70
C THR A 69 -10.15 0.21 -31.29
N THR A 70 -9.36 1.24 -30.97
CA THR A 70 -8.84 1.43 -29.61
C THR A 70 -9.95 1.98 -28.72
N ILE A 71 -10.24 1.30 -27.61
CA ILE A 71 -11.20 1.77 -26.60
C ILE A 71 -10.59 1.75 -25.20
N HIS A 72 -11.27 2.42 -24.27
CA HIS A 72 -10.90 2.44 -22.87
C HIS A 72 -12.03 1.89 -22.01
N GLY A 73 -11.67 1.12 -20.99
CA GLY A 73 -12.60 0.63 -19.99
C GLY A 73 -12.02 0.70 -18.58
N LEU A 74 -12.88 0.58 -17.59
CA LEU A 74 -12.55 0.60 -16.17
C LEU A 74 -12.50 -0.82 -15.63
N ALA A 75 -11.42 -1.21 -14.96
CA ALA A 75 -11.40 -2.41 -14.12
C ALA A 75 -11.22 -2.01 -12.65
N VAL A 76 -11.88 -2.74 -11.75
CA VAL A 76 -11.84 -2.46 -10.31
C VAL A 76 -11.44 -3.72 -9.55
N TYR A 77 -10.49 -3.54 -8.62
CA TYR A 77 -10.02 -4.60 -7.74
C TYR A 77 -10.00 -4.10 -6.30
N SER A 78 -10.61 -4.87 -5.39
CA SER A 78 -10.60 -4.57 -3.96
C SER A 78 -9.79 -5.61 -3.19
N LYS A 79 -9.03 -5.14 -2.20
CA LYS A 79 -8.19 -5.96 -1.33
C LYS A 79 -8.33 -5.48 0.11
N LYS A 80 -8.76 -6.36 1.02
CA LYS A 80 -8.75 -6.14 2.46
C LYS A 80 -7.46 -6.72 3.05
N ILE A 81 -6.77 -5.94 3.88
CA ILE A 81 -5.58 -6.39 4.63
C ILE A 81 -5.69 -5.92 6.09
N ILE A 82 -4.96 -6.59 7.00
CA ILE A 82 -4.83 -6.16 8.39
C ILE A 82 -3.36 -5.87 8.65
N LEU A 83 -3.05 -4.68 9.14
CA LEU A 83 -1.69 -4.26 9.50
C LEU A 83 -1.65 -3.78 10.95
N PHE A 84 -0.50 -3.97 11.60
CA PHE A 84 -0.23 -3.41 12.93
C PHE A 84 0.31 -1.98 12.79
N GLY A 85 -0.34 -1.03 13.46
CA GLY A 85 -0.03 0.41 13.48
C GLY A 85 0.30 0.96 14.87
N GLY A 86 0.58 0.06 15.83
CA GLY A 86 0.93 0.40 17.20
C GLY A 86 -0.28 0.66 18.11
N GLU A 87 -0.07 0.53 19.42
CA GLU A 87 -1.14 0.54 20.43
C GLU A 87 -1.45 1.93 21.02
N GLY A 88 -0.56 2.90 20.85
CA GLY A 88 -0.71 4.24 21.44
C GLY A 88 -1.87 5.03 20.82
N SER A 89 -2.44 5.98 21.56
CA SER A 89 -3.27 7.04 20.98
C SER A 89 -3.07 8.31 21.78
N VAL A 90 -2.31 9.24 21.22
CA VAL A 90 -2.04 10.54 21.84
C VAL A 90 -2.70 11.62 21.01
N LYS A 91 -3.31 12.60 21.69
CA LYS A 91 -3.81 13.83 21.09
C LYS A 91 -2.69 14.85 21.07
N VAL A 92 -2.33 15.33 19.88
CA VAL A 92 -1.29 16.33 19.68
C VAL A 92 -1.97 17.70 19.56
N PHE A 93 -1.47 18.65 20.33
CA PHE A 93 -1.86 20.05 20.27
C PHE A 93 -0.64 20.83 19.77
N SER A 94 -0.82 21.64 18.73
CA SER A 94 0.25 22.42 18.09
C SER A 94 -0.19 23.88 17.93
N SER A 95 0.77 24.79 17.87
CA SER A 95 0.56 26.23 17.64
C SER A 95 1.51 26.74 16.56
N GLU A 96 1.02 27.64 15.71
CA GLU A 96 1.84 28.38 14.75
C GLU A 96 1.97 29.84 15.20
N PHE A 97 3.20 30.26 15.47
CA PHE A 97 3.47 31.60 16.03
C PHE A 97 3.08 32.70 15.04
N THR A 98 2.19 33.60 15.47
CA THR A 98 1.82 34.79 14.69
C THR A 98 2.32 36.06 15.36
N LYS A 99 3.23 36.78 14.69
CA LYS A 99 3.84 38.00 15.26
C LYS A 99 2.78 39.11 15.39
N LYS A 100 2.46 39.49 16.64
CA LYS A 100 1.50 40.54 17.07
C LYS A 100 0.01 40.15 17.05
N ASP A 101 -0.31 38.87 16.98
CA ASP A 101 -1.69 38.40 17.15
C ASP A 101 -1.73 37.19 18.11
N PHE A 102 -2.91 36.75 18.49
CA PHE A 102 -3.08 35.45 19.13
C PHE A 102 -2.80 34.34 18.13
N ASP A 103 -2.11 33.29 18.57
CA ASP A 103 -1.85 32.12 17.74
C ASP A 103 -3.19 31.46 17.33
N GLU A 104 -3.27 30.99 16.09
CA GLU A 104 -4.43 30.27 15.60
C GLU A 104 -4.49 28.88 16.27
N GLN A 105 -5.58 28.62 17.00
CA GLN A 105 -5.73 27.37 17.73
C GLN A 105 -6.06 26.23 16.76
N LEU A 106 -5.06 25.39 16.47
CA LEU A 106 -5.24 24.22 15.62
C LEU A 106 -6.07 23.14 16.34
N PRO A 107 -6.93 22.40 15.61
CA PRO A 107 -7.63 21.25 16.18
C PRO A 107 -6.64 20.22 16.73
N ALA A 108 -7.03 19.53 17.80
CA ALA A 108 -6.25 18.41 18.30
C ALA A 108 -6.14 17.34 17.21
N VAL A 109 -4.91 17.00 16.82
CA VAL A 109 -4.64 15.96 15.83
C VAL A 109 -4.45 14.64 16.57
N GLU A 110 -5.24 13.63 16.22
CA GLU A 110 -4.99 12.28 16.70
C GLU A 110 -3.83 11.67 15.92
N THR A 111 -2.92 10.99 16.61
CA THR A 111 -1.83 10.21 16.00
C THR A 111 -2.34 8.93 15.35
N SER A 112 -3.53 8.91 14.73
CA SER A 112 -4.01 7.74 14.02
C SER A 112 -3.04 7.38 12.89
N PRO A 113 -2.80 6.09 12.64
CA PRO A 113 -1.86 5.73 11.60
C PRO A 113 -2.43 6.09 10.22
N ARG A 114 -1.54 6.48 9.32
CA ARG A 114 -1.81 6.80 7.93
C ARG A 114 -1.39 5.62 7.05
N VAL A 115 -2.23 5.27 6.08
CA VAL A 115 -1.87 4.26 5.07
C VAL A 115 -1.16 4.94 3.89
N VAL A 116 -0.04 4.36 3.50
CA VAL A 116 0.68 4.71 2.26
C VAL A 116 0.66 3.50 1.34
N VAL A 117 0.16 3.69 0.12
CA VAL A 117 0.11 2.64 -0.92
C VAL A 117 1.04 3.04 -2.06
N GLN A 118 2.06 2.23 -2.29
CA GLN A 118 2.94 2.34 -3.44
C GLN A 118 2.53 1.29 -4.48
N VAL A 119 2.33 1.73 -5.72
CA VAL A 119 1.88 0.88 -6.82
C VAL A 119 2.89 0.97 -7.95
N ALA A 120 3.46 -0.16 -8.34
CA ALA A 120 4.28 -0.23 -9.55
C ALA A 120 3.40 -0.20 -10.81
N GLU A 121 3.98 0.10 -11.97
CA GLU A 121 3.26 0.07 -13.24
C GLU A 121 2.64 -1.32 -13.47
N PRO A 122 1.30 -1.42 -13.65
CA PRO A 122 0.65 -2.71 -13.83
C PRO A 122 1.02 -3.38 -15.15
N VAL A 123 1.12 -4.71 -15.13
CA VAL A 123 1.40 -5.50 -16.33
C VAL A 123 0.08 -6.03 -16.91
N ALA A 124 -0.20 -5.68 -18.15
CA ALA A 124 -1.31 -6.26 -18.92
C ALA A 124 -0.95 -7.67 -19.38
N LEU A 125 -1.63 -8.70 -18.86
CA LEU A 125 -1.26 -10.10 -19.11
C LEU A 125 -2.13 -10.76 -20.19
N ASP A 126 -3.45 -10.59 -20.09
CA ASP A 126 -4.40 -11.21 -21.02
C ASP A 126 -5.70 -10.40 -21.06
N ALA A 127 -6.43 -10.45 -22.18
CA ALA A 127 -7.80 -9.98 -22.26
C ALA A 127 -8.62 -10.86 -23.20
N ARG A 128 -9.85 -11.18 -22.78
CA ARG A 128 -10.75 -12.07 -23.52
C ARG A 128 -12.19 -11.59 -23.44
N ILE A 129 -12.91 -11.80 -24.54
CA ILE A 129 -14.36 -11.63 -24.59
C ILE A 129 -15.00 -12.80 -23.84
N CYS A 130 -15.97 -12.53 -22.99
CA CYS A 130 -16.74 -13.54 -22.30
C CYS A 130 -18.21 -13.13 -22.19
N ARG A 131 -19.05 -14.08 -21.78
CA ARG A 131 -20.42 -13.74 -21.39
C ARG A 131 -20.40 -13.04 -20.02
N PRO A 132 -21.28 -12.08 -19.79
CA PRO A 132 -21.53 -11.55 -18.45
C PRO A 132 -21.91 -12.69 -17.52
N CYS A 133 -21.15 -12.93 -16.45
CA CYS A 133 -21.65 -13.67 -15.28
C CYS A 133 -21.77 -12.70 -14.11
N ASP A 134 -22.77 -12.92 -13.26
CA ASP A 134 -22.91 -12.18 -12.00
C ASP A 134 -21.68 -12.37 -11.10
N CYS A 135 -21.01 -13.52 -11.23
CA CYS A 135 -19.79 -13.88 -10.51
C CYS A 135 -18.56 -13.00 -10.78
N CYS A 136 -18.57 -12.22 -11.86
CA CYS A 136 -17.47 -11.32 -12.25
C CYS A 136 -17.87 -9.85 -12.10
N ASN A 137 -19.08 -9.55 -11.61
CA ASN A 137 -19.50 -8.18 -11.33
C ASN A 137 -18.97 -7.77 -9.96
N ASN A 138 -17.86 -7.03 -9.97
CA ASN A 138 -17.27 -6.47 -8.76
C ASN A 138 -17.92 -5.14 -8.34
N ILE A 139 -18.78 -4.57 -9.19
CA ILE A 139 -19.54 -3.35 -8.94
C ILE A 139 -21.03 -3.68 -9.06
N ALA A 140 -21.75 -3.62 -7.94
CA ALA A 140 -23.17 -3.95 -7.88
C ALA A 140 -24.05 -2.91 -8.62
N ASP A 141 -23.71 -1.62 -8.46
CA ASP A 141 -24.34 -0.52 -9.18
C ASP A 141 -23.26 0.26 -9.92
N VAL A 142 -23.16 0.08 -11.23
CA VAL A 142 -22.14 0.75 -12.05
C VAL A 142 -22.37 2.27 -12.12
N GLN A 143 -23.63 2.72 -12.03
CA GLN A 143 -23.95 4.14 -12.07
C GLN A 143 -23.58 4.83 -10.77
N ASN A 144 -23.78 4.22 -9.61
CA ASN A 144 -23.50 4.88 -8.33
C ASN A 144 -22.21 4.42 -7.65
N GLY A 145 -21.72 3.22 -7.97
CA GLY A 145 -20.53 2.62 -7.36
C GLY A 145 -19.20 3.13 -7.90
N ILE A 146 -19.19 3.86 -9.02
CA ILE A 146 -17.97 4.48 -9.58
C ILE A 146 -17.85 5.92 -9.07
N PRO A 147 -16.74 6.30 -8.39
CA PRO A 147 -16.53 7.66 -7.93
C PRO A 147 -16.50 8.69 -9.08
N GLY A 148 -17.03 9.89 -8.82
CA GLY A 148 -17.12 10.95 -9.84
C GLY A 148 -15.78 11.37 -10.46
N CYS A 149 -14.68 11.33 -9.69
CA CYS A 149 -13.34 11.60 -10.20
C CYS A 149 -12.87 10.53 -11.20
N ILE A 150 -13.23 9.26 -10.98
CA ILE A 150 -12.93 8.15 -11.89
C ILE A 150 -13.77 8.24 -13.16
N LYS A 151 -15.06 8.59 -13.03
CA LYS A 151 -15.96 8.77 -14.20
C LYS A 151 -15.42 9.79 -15.19
N LYS A 152 -14.90 10.91 -14.70
CA LYS A 152 -14.33 11.99 -15.52
C LYS A 152 -13.11 11.56 -16.34
N CYS A 153 -12.49 10.42 -16.04
CA CYS A 153 -11.35 9.88 -16.80
C CYS A 153 -11.77 9.17 -18.11
N PHE A 154 -13.07 8.99 -18.34
CA PHE A 154 -13.64 8.30 -19.50
C PHE A 154 -14.67 9.18 -20.23
N PRO A 155 -14.73 9.11 -21.57
CA PRO A 155 -15.76 9.80 -22.33
C PRO A 155 -17.09 9.04 -22.29
N GLY A 156 -18.20 9.75 -22.09
CA GLY A 156 -19.54 9.17 -22.07
C GLY A 156 -19.99 8.74 -20.66
N GLN A 157 -21.01 7.90 -20.60
CA GLN A 157 -21.55 7.39 -19.34
C GLN A 157 -21.35 5.88 -19.23
N PHE A 158 -20.92 5.41 -18.07
CA PHE A 158 -20.84 3.97 -17.81
C PHE A 158 -22.23 3.35 -17.88
N VAL A 159 -22.36 2.33 -18.72
CA VAL A 159 -23.60 1.58 -18.88
C VAL A 159 -23.64 0.42 -17.90
N SER A 160 -24.86 0.02 -17.53
CA SER A 160 -25.03 -1.25 -16.83
C SER A 160 -24.44 -2.38 -17.68
N PRO A 161 -23.85 -3.41 -17.04
CA PRO A 161 -23.23 -4.50 -17.77
C PRO A 161 -24.22 -5.08 -18.79
N SER A 162 -23.88 -5.00 -20.09
CA SER A 162 -24.72 -5.58 -21.15
C SER A 162 -24.92 -7.07 -20.87
N ALA A 163 -26.07 -7.63 -21.28
CA ALA A 163 -26.39 -9.03 -21.08
C ALA A 163 -25.67 -9.95 -22.09
N GLU A 164 -25.07 -9.40 -23.14
CA GLU A 164 -24.55 -10.18 -24.27
C GLU A 164 -23.04 -10.36 -24.24
N ARG A 165 -22.25 -9.31 -24.01
CA ARG A 165 -20.78 -9.37 -24.07
C ARG A 165 -20.09 -8.55 -22.99
N ALA A 166 -19.08 -9.17 -22.40
CA ALA A 166 -18.19 -8.57 -21.42
C ALA A 166 -16.73 -8.81 -21.82
N VAL A 167 -15.83 -7.98 -21.32
CA VAL A 167 -14.39 -8.23 -21.43
C VAL A 167 -13.84 -8.53 -20.05
N ARG A 168 -13.05 -9.60 -19.96
CA ARG A 168 -12.25 -9.93 -18.78
C ARG A 168 -10.79 -9.64 -19.09
N VAL A 169 -10.11 -8.98 -18.17
CA VAL A 169 -8.69 -8.65 -18.26
C VAL A 169 -7.95 -9.28 -17.09
N THR A 170 -6.75 -9.77 -17.37
CA THR A 170 -5.84 -10.29 -16.36
C THR A 170 -4.73 -9.26 -16.15
N ILE A 171 -4.61 -8.77 -14.91
CA ILE A 171 -3.66 -7.72 -14.55
C ILE A 171 -2.65 -8.28 -13.54
N GLY A 172 -1.36 -8.10 -13.86
CA GLY A 172 -0.25 -8.27 -12.92
C GLY A 172 -0.08 -6.98 -12.12
N LEU A 173 -0.23 -7.07 -10.79
CA LEU A 173 -0.17 -5.92 -9.89
C LEU A 173 0.87 -6.18 -8.80
N PHE A 174 1.78 -5.23 -8.60
CA PHE A 174 2.72 -5.22 -7.49
C PHE A 174 2.49 -3.98 -6.64
N THR A 175 2.23 -4.17 -5.35
CA THR A 175 1.91 -3.10 -4.40
C THR A 175 2.63 -3.30 -3.07
N ILE A 176 3.06 -2.19 -2.48
CA ILE A 176 3.57 -2.13 -1.11
C ILE A 176 2.58 -1.27 -0.31
N VAL A 177 2.11 -1.78 0.82
CA VAL A 177 1.17 -1.07 1.68
C VAL A 177 1.81 -0.91 3.05
N GLN A 178 1.96 0.33 3.49
CA GLN A 178 2.59 0.70 4.75
C GLN A 178 1.56 1.39 5.64
N LEU A 179 1.61 1.10 6.93
CA LEU A 179 0.84 1.78 7.94
C LEU A 179 1.82 2.58 8.80
N GLU A 180 1.82 3.89 8.62
CA GLU A 180 2.77 4.81 9.24
C GLU A 180 2.10 5.56 10.39
N ARG A 181 2.81 5.72 11.50
CA ARG A 181 2.35 6.53 12.63
C ARG A 181 3.54 7.29 13.20
N ASP A 182 3.30 8.55 13.54
CA ASP A 182 4.26 9.33 14.31
C ASP A 182 4.28 8.84 15.77
N VAL A 183 5.47 8.47 16.24
CA VAL A 183 5.73 8.03 17.61
C VAL A 183 6.83 8.89 18.23
N GLN A 184 6.72 9.12 19.54
CA GLN A 184 7.81 9.74 20.31
C GLN A 184 8.77 8.64 20.76
N LEU A 185 10.03 8.71 20.30
CA LEU A 185 11.09 7.81 20.73
C LEU A 185 11.98 8.52 21.75
N LEU A 186 12.15 7.91 22.92
CA LEU A 186 13.18 8.33 23.86
C LEU A 186 14.51 7.77 23.37
N ILE A 187 15.39 8.66 22.88
CA ILE A 187 16.76 8.28 22.49
C ILE A 187 17.66 8.61 23.67
N THR A 188 18.32 7.58 24.21
CA THR A 188 19.33 7.76 25.26
C THR A 188 20.57 8.41 24.64
N ALA A 189 20.89 9.63 25.07
CA ALA A 189 22.18 10.24 24.78
C ALA A 189 23.19 9.70 25.81
N TYR A 190 24.00 8.74 25.39
CA TYR A 190 25.19 8.38 26.16
C TYR A 190 26.24 9.46 25.91
N ASP A 191 26.78 10.04 26.98
CA ASP A 191 28.00 10.82 26.86
C ASP A 191 29.08 9.88 26.32
N PHE A 192 29.68 10.25 25.18
CA PHE A 192 30.86 9.57 24.69
C PHE A 192 31.91 9.64 25.80
N CYS A 193 32.10 8.54 26.53
CA CYS A 193 33.24 8.39 27.41
C CYS A 193 34.47 8.44 26.52
N ILE A 194 35.15 9.59 26.49
CA ILE A 194 36.47 9.72 25.92
C ILE A 194 37.31 8.65 26.61
N PRO A 195 37.83 7.64 25.88
CA PRO A 195 38.60 6.58 26.49
C PRO A 195 39.79 7.21 27.22
N THR A 196 39.78 7.17 28.55
CA THR A 196 40.89 7.63 29.40
C THR A 196 41.99 6.59 29.51
N LYS A 197 41.89 5.48 28.78
CA LYS A 197 43.00 4.53 28.65
C LYS A 197 44.12 5.22 27.90
N ASP A 198 45.12 5.67 28.65
CA ASP A 198 46.43 5.96 28.12
C ASP A 198 46.88 4.77 27.26
N CYS A 199 47.16 5.04 25.99
CA CYS A 199 47.75 4.07 25.08
C CYS A 199 49.13 3.69 25.65
N THR A 200 49.17 2.64 26.47
CA THR A 200 50.41 1.92 26.69
C THR A 200 50.75 1.29 25.35
N ALA A 201 51.82 1.77 24.72
CA ALA A 201 52.41 1.10 23.57
C ALA A 201 52.91 -0.26 24.07
N VAL A 202 52.01 -1.24 24.09
CA VAL A 202 52.40 -2.64 24.15
C VAL A 202 52.94 -2.96 22.77
N ASP A 203 54.16 -3.51 22.72
CA ASP A 203 54.78 -4.08 21.51
C ASP A 203 54.02 -5.32 21.00
N GLU A 204 52.68 -5.30 21.03
CA GLU A 204 51.82 -6.32 20.45
C GLU A 204 51.40 -5.89 19.04
N ASP A 205 51.43 -6.84 18.10
CA ASP A 205 51.00 -6.65 16.72
C ASP A 205 49.54 -6.15 16.68
N ALA A 206 49.31 -5.02 16.01
CA ALA A 206 48.02 -4.32 16.00
C ALA A 206 46.87 -5.25 15.56
N CYS A 207 47.15 -6.20 14.66
CA CYS A 207 46.17 -7.17 14.21
C CYS A 207 45.63 -8.08 15.33
N ASP A 208 46.46 -8.47 16.30
CA ASP A 208 46.03 -9.32 17.41
C ASP A 208 45.30 -8.54 18.50
N ALA A 209 45.61 -7.25 18.68
CA ALA A 209 44.85 -6.35 19.54
C ALA A 209 43.41 -6.17 19.02
N PHE A 210 43.24 -5.89 17.71
CA PHE A 210 41.91 -5.75 17.09
C PHE A 210 41.09 -7.04 17.08
N ARG A 211 41.72 -8.22 16.99
CA ARG A 211 41.03 -9.52 17.09
C ARG A 211 40.45 -9.81 18.48
N ARG A 212 41.05 -9.26 19.54
CA ARG A 212 40.58 -9.45 20.92
C ARG A 212 39.43 -8.52 21.29
N ILE A 213 39.26 -7.41 20.58
CA ILE A 213 38.13 -6.48 20.79
C ILE A 213 36.88 -7.08 20.14
N LYS A 214 35.94 -7.55 20.97
CA LYS A 214 34.62 -7.97 20.48
C LYS A 214 33.77 -6.74 20.20
N PHE A 215 33.29 -6.62 18.97
CA PHE A 215 32.36 -5.56 18.59
C PHE A 215 31.05 -5.71 19.39
N PRO A 216 30.52 -4.64 20.01
CA PRO A 216 29.36 -4.70 20.89
C PRO A 216 28.08 -4.77 20.04
N ILE A 217 27.84 -5.92 19.42
CA ILE A 217 26.71 -6.15 18.52
C ILE A 217 25.39 -5.84 19.23
N GLU A 218 25.26 -6.22 20.50
CA GLU A 218 24.02 -6.13 21.28
C GLU A 218 23.56 -4.69 21.57
N GLU A 219 24.48 -3.71 21.60
CA GLU A 219 24.12 -2.29 21.81
C GLU A 219 23.49 -1.64 20.57
N PHE A 220 23.57 -2.29 19.41
CA PHE A 220 23.04 -1.79 18.15
C PHE A 220 21.70 -2.43 17.72
N PHE A 221 21.16 -3.36 18.51
CA PHE A 221 19.85 -3.95 18.26
C PHE A 221 18.81 -3.46 19.27
N PRO A 222 17.56 -3.21 18.85
CA PRO A 222 16.49 -2.86 19.78
C PRO A 222 16.29 -3.97 20.83
N PRO A 223 16.03 -3.63 22.11
CA PRO A 223 15.82 -4.62 23.15
C PRO A 223 14.64 -5.52 22.79
N CYS A 224 14.82 -6.83 22.94
CA CYS A 224 13.72 -7.79 22.84
C CYS A 224 12.83 -7.70 24.08
N ASP A 225 11.57 -8.14 23.97
CA ASP A 225 10.47 -8.01 24.95
C ASP A 225 10.69 -8.68 26.34
N GLY A 226 11.92 -8.95 26.76
CA GLY A 226 12.27 -9.54 28.06
C GLY A 226 12.94 -8.59 29.07
N ASP A 227 13.54 -7.49 28.65
CA ASP A 227 14.48 -6.72 29.50
C ASP A 227 13.84 -5.52 30.24
N VAL A 228 12.52 -5.54 30.43
CA VAL A 228 11.82 -4.55 31.28
C VAL A 228 11.40 -5.19 32.60
N ALA A 229 12.35 -5.72 33.36
CA ALA A 229 12.23 -5.94 34.80
C ALA A 229 13.62 -6.14 35.41
N GLY A 230 13.88 -5.47 36.53
CA GLY A 230 15.16 -5.50 37.23
C GLY A 230 15.64 -6.88 37.69
N GLU A 231 16.95 -6.91 37.93
CA GLU A 231 17.75 -7.95 38.60
C GLU A 231 16.99 -9.17 39.17
N SER A 232 17.21 -10.34 38.58
CA SER A 232 17.58 -11.55 39.34
C SER A 232 18.04 -12.71 38.42
N ASP A 233 19.25 -13.15 38.71
CA ASP A 233 19.81 -14.52 38.67
C ASP A 233 19.24 -15.61 37.72
N ASP A 234 20.20 -16.19 36.98
CA ASP A 234 20.32 -17.60 36.61
C ASP A 234 19.07 -18.37 36.11
N LYS A 235 18.93 -18.47 34.78
CA LYS A 235 18.94 -19.77 34.08
C LYS A 235 19.04 -19.67 32.55
N PRO A 236 19.66 -20.66 31.88
CA PRO A 236 20.01 -20.58 30.48
C PRO A 236 18.89 -21.14 29.59
N CYS A 237 18.38 -20.32 28.66
CA CYS A 237 17.90 -20.83 27.37
C CYS A 237 18.92 -20.33 26.33
N GLY A 238 19.64 -21.15 25.60
CA GLY A 238 19.27 -22.45 25.07
C GLY A 238 19.21 -22.44 23.55
N CYS A 239 20.00 -21.61 22.87
CA CYS A 239 20.22 -21.70 21.42
C CYS A 239 21.70 -21.47 21.09
N LYS A 240 22.46 -22.56 20.96
CA LYS A 240 23.79 -22.52 20.30
C LYS A 240 23.60 -22.40 18.79
N LYS A 241 24.47 -21.62 18.14
CA LYS A 241 24.88 -21.83 16.75
C LYS A 241 25.78 -23.06 16.65
#